data_AF-A0A6L9ACA4-F1
#
_entry.id   AF-A0A6L9ACA4-F1
#
_cell.length_a   1.000
_cell.length_b   1.000
_cell.length_c   1.000
_cell.angle_alpha   90.00
_cell.angle_beta   90.00
_cell.angle_gamma   90.00
#
_symmetry.space_group_name_H-M   'P 1'
#
loop_
_entity.id
_entity.type
_entity.pdbx_description
1 polymer ?
#
loop_
_entity_poly.entity_id
_entity_poly.type
_entity_poly.pdbx_seq_one_letter_code
_entity_poly.pdbx_strand_id
1 'polypeptide(L)'
;ARPWDRKFLGYSVTWHKQAKLKIALTSVNRLKEKVHSLTTGNRSKSVKATINALTPVLCGWISYFRLTEVRGVLEELDGWIKRKLRCLL
;
A
#
# COMPACT_ATOMS: atom_id res chain seq x y z
N ALA A 1 -12.93 -22.97 -1.75
CA ALA A 1 -12.74 -21.61 -1.18
C ALA A 1 -13.24 -20.57 -2.19
N ARG A 2 -13.87 -19.49 -1.72
CA ARG A 2 -14.53 -18.51 -2.60
C ARG A 2 -13.49 -17.64 -3.33
N PRO A 3 -13.79 -17.11 -4.54
CA PRO A 3 -12.83 -16.31 -5.31
C PRO A 3 -12.28 -15.09 -4.57
N TRP A 4 -13.10 -14.40 -3.76
CA TRP A 4 -12.70 -13.21 -3.00
C TRP A 4 -11.85 -13.51 -1.75
N ASP A 5 -11.75 -14.79 -1.36
CA ASP A 5 -10.86 -15.29 -0.29
C ASP A 5 -9.52 -15.75 -0.87
N ARG A 6 -9.42 -15.91 -2.20
CA ARG A 6 -8.19 -16.29 -2.89
C ARG A 6 -7.40 -15.05 -3.30
N LYS A 7 -6.09 -15.23 -3.39
CA LYS A 7 -5.13 -14.25 -3.92
C LYS A 7 -4.45 -14.81 -5.15
N PHE A 8 -4.28 -13.98 -6.17
CA PHE A 8 -3.54 -14.32 -7.38
C PHE A 8 -2.65 -13.13 -7.75
N LEU A 9 -1.33 -13.36 -7.84
CA LEU A 9 -0.34 -12.31 -8.15
C LEU A 9 -0.46 -11.05 -7.27
N GLY A 10 -0.93 -11.20 -6.03
CA GLY A 10 -1.13 -10.06 -5.13
C GLY A 10 -2.43 -9.28 -5.35
N TYR A 11 -3.26 -9.69 -6.31
CA TYR A 11 -4.64 -9.26 -6.48
C TYR A 11 -5.62 -10.23 -5.83
N SER A 12 -6.84 -9.78 -5.64
CA SER A 12 -8.01 -10.57 -5.29
C SER A 12 -9.23 -9.96 -5.99
N VAL A 13 -10.40 -10.55 -5.82
CA VAL A 13 -11.65 -10.08 -6.41
C VAL A 13 -12.67 -9.70 -5.35
N THR A 14 -13.60 -8.84 -5.72
CA THR A 14 -14.78 -8.52 -4.90
C THR A 14 -15.85 -9.61 -5.01
N TRP A 15 -16.82 -9.59 -4.11
CA TRP A 15 -17.90 -10.59 -4.04
C TRP A 15 -19.10 -10.27 -4.96
N HIS A 16 -19.10 -9.09 -5.59
CA HIS A 16 -20.20 -8.61 -6.42
C HIS A 16 -20.42 -9.47 -7.68
N LYS A 17 -21.64 -9.45 -8.25
CA LYS A 17 -21.97 -10.13 -9.53
C LYS A 17 -21.00 -9.76 -10.65
N GLN A 18 -20.60 -8.49 -10.73
CA GLN A 18 -19.48 -8.04 -11.55
C GLN A 18 -18.24 -7.96 -10.66
N ALA A 19 -17.35 -8.94 -10.80
CA ALA A 19 -16.15 -9.05 -9.99
C ALA A 19 -15.17 -7.93 -10.35
N LYS A 20 -15.03 -6.97 -9.44
CA LYS A 20 -13.99 -5.93 -9.54
C LYS A 20 -12.66 -6.41 -9.00
N LEU A 21 -11.57 -5.98 -9.63
CA LEU A 21 -10.21 -6.24 -9.14
C LEU A 21 -9.89 -5.41 -7.89
N LYS A 22 -9.49 -6.09 -6.81
CA LYS A 22 -9.02 -5.48 -5.57
C LYS A 22 -7.57 -5.90 -5.29
N ILE A 23 -6.84 -5.07 -4.56
CA ILE A 23 -5.51 -5.45 -4.06
C ILE A 23 -5.70 -6.47 -2.93
N ALA A 24 -4.94 -7.56 -2.93
CA ALA A 24 -5.00 -8.52 -1.85
C ALA A 24 -4.45 -7.89 -0.56
N LEU A 25 -5.11 -8.17 0.58
CA LEU A 25 -4.70 -7.63 1.88
C LEU A 25 -3.23 -7.96 2.22
N THR A 26 -2.74 -9.12 1.79
CA THR A 26 -1.34 -9.50 1.96
C THR A 26 -0.36 -8.55 1.24
N SER A 27 -0.73 -8.03 0.08
CA SER A 27 0.10 -7.08 -0.69
C SER A 27 0.11 -5.70 -0.02
N VAL A 28 -1.03 -5.30 0.55
CA VAL A 28 -1.14 -4.07 1.35
C VAL A 28 -0.29 -4.16 2.61
N ASN A 29 -0.35 -5.29 3.33
CA ASN A 29 0.44 -5.49 4.54
C ASN A 29 1.94 -5.49 4.24
N ARG A 30 2.38 -6.13 3.15
CA ARG A 30 3.79 -6.06 2.69
C ARG A 30 4.26 -4.64 2.42
N LEU A 31 3.40 -3.81 1.81
CA LEU A 31 3.74 -2.40 1.62
C LEU A 31 3.82 -1.66 2.96
N LYS A 32 2.85 -1.87 3.86
CA LYS A 32 2.88 -1.28 5.20
C LYS A 32 4.13 -1.66 5.98
N GLU A 33 4.56 -2.92 5.91
CA GLU A 33 5.81 -3.40 6.51
C GLU A 33 7.03 -2.70 5.91
N LYS A 34 7.08 -2.54 4.58
CA LYS A 34 8.17 -1.83 3.90
C LYS A 34 8.21 -0.35 4.26
N VAL A 35 7.06 0.31 4.36
CA VAL A 35 6.98 1.70 4.86
C VAL A 35 7.40 1.76 6.33
N HIS A 36 6.98 0.79 7.14
CA HIS A 36 7.34 0.70 8.55
C HIS A 36 8.86 0.55 8.72
N SER A 37 9.53 -0.33 7.98
CA SER A 37 10.98 -0.49 8.04
C SER A 37 11.72 0.76 7.58
N LEU A 38 11.16 1.52 6.63
CA LEU A 38 11.73 2.77 6.15
C LEU A 38 11.48 3.97 7.09
N THR A 39 10.51 3.88 8.00
CA THR A 39 10.15 4.96 8.92
C THR A 39 10.61 4.69 10.35
N THR A 40 10.76 3.42 10.74
CA THR A 40 11.18 3.01 12.09
C THR A 40 12.69 3.10 12.24
N GLY A 41 13.17 3.62 13.37
CA GLY A 41 14.61 3.78 13.65
C GLY A 41 15.24 5.03 13.03
N ASN A 42 14.49 5.81 12.25
CA ASN A 42 14.97 7.00 11.54
C ASN A 42 14.73 8.32 12.32
N ARG A 43 14.83 8.28 13.66
CA ARG A 43 14.65 9.47 14.52
C ARG A 43 15.63 10.62 14.21
N SER A 44 16.75 10.30 13.54
CA SER A 44 17.82 11.22 13.15
C SER A 44 17.92 11.47 11.64
N LYS A 45 17.09 10.84 10.79
CA LYS A 45 17.11 11.12 9.35
C LYS A 45 16.15 12.25 9.02
N SER A 46 16.58 13.14 8.13
CA SER A 46 15.71 14.18 7.58
C SER A 46 14.45 13.57 6.97
N VAL A 47 13.29 14.18 7.25
CA VAL A 47 12.01 13.82 6.62
C VAL A 47 12.13 13.79 5.09
N LYS A 48 12.94 14.69 4.51
CA LYS A 48 13.23 14.72 3.07
C LYS A 48 13.91 13.44 2.58
N ALA A 49 14.86 12.90 3.32
CA ALA A 49 15.53 11.65 2.97
C ALA A 49 14.55 10.46 3.00
N THR A 50 13.64 10.44 3.98
CA THR A 50 12.58 9.43 4.07
C THR A 50 11.61 9.51 2.90
N ILE A 51 11.19 10.72 2.51
CA ILE A 51 10.32 10.94 1.34
C ILE A 51 11.03 10.45 0.07
N ASN A 52 12.29 10.82 -0.14
CA ASN A 52 13.06 10.40 -1.32
C ASN A 52 13.19 8.87 -1.43
N ALA A 53 13.35 8.17 -0.31
CA ALA A 53 13.38 6.71 -0.28
C ALA A 53 12.00 6.07 -0.54
N LEU A 54 10.92 6.73 -0.10
CA LEU A 54 9.56 6.20 -0.17
C LEU A 54 8.93 6.40 -1.55
N THR A 55 9.18 7.52 -2.22
CA THR A 55 8.63 7.86 -3.54
C THR A 55 8.79 6.74 -4.59
N PRO A 56 9.98 6.19 -4.87
CA PRO A 56 10.12 5.14 -5.88
C PRO A 56 9.37 3.85 -5.51
N VAL A 57 9.28 3.52 -4.22
CA VAL A 57 8.53 2.36 -3.74
C VAL A 57 7.04 2.53 -4.00
N LEU A 58 6.48 3.71 -3.69
CA LEU A 58 5.07 4.00 -3.92
C LEU A 58 4.74 4.07 -5.42
N CYS A 59 5.57 4.75 -6.21
CA CYS A 59 5.39 4.83 -7.67
C CYS A 59 5.40 3.44 -8.32
N GLY A 60 6.37 2.59 -7.98
CA GLY A 60 6.44 1.23 -8.51
C GLY A 60 5.25 0.37 -8.09
N TRP A 61 4.81 0.52 -6.84
CA TRP A 61 3.66 -0.22 -6.32
C TRP A 61 2.34 0.20 -6.98
N ILE A 62 2.11 1.51 -7.15
CA ILE A 62 0.93 2.03 -7.87
C ILE A 62 0.95 1.59 -9.33
N SER A 63 2.11 1.64 -10.00
CA SER A 63 2.25 1.19 -11.38
C SER A 63 1.86 -0.30 -11.53
N TYR A 64 2.30 -1.15 -10.59
CA TYR A 64 1.93 -2.56 -10.58
C TYR A 64 0.43 -2.77 -10.33
N PHE A 65 -0.16 -2.04 -9.38
CA PHE A 65 -1.56 -2.18 -8.98
C PHE A 65 -2.55 -1.27 -9.75
N ARG A 66 -2.11 -0.67 -10.86
CA ARG A 66 -2.89 0.31 -11.65
C ARG A 66 -4.23 -0.22 -12.18
N LEU A 67 -4.39 -1.54 -12.29
CA LEU A 67 -5.62 -2.20 -12.76
C LEU A 67 -6.68 -2.36 -11.66
N THR A 68 -6.40 -1.91 -10.44
CA THR A 68 -7.34 -1.99 -9.33
C THR A 68 -8.48 -0.98 -9.50
N GLU A 69 -9.72 -1.47 -9.44
CA GLU A 69 -10.92 -0.62 -9.57
C GLU A 69 -11.43 -0.11 -8.21
N VAL A 70 -10.95 -0.69 -7.12
CA VAL A 70 -11.30 -0.34 -5.74
C VAL A 70 -10.36 0.75 -5.20
N ARG A 71 -10.87 1.98 -5.05
CA ARG A 71 -10.09 3.14 -4.56
C ARG A 71 -9.97 3.25 -3.03
N GLY A 72 -10.92 2.73 -2.26
CA GLY A 72 -10.93 2.91 -0.80
C GLY A 72 -9.66 2.40 -0.10
N VAL A 73 -9.11 1.26 -0.55
CA VAL A 73 -7.86 0.72 -0.02
C VAL A 73 -6.67 1.65 -0.27
N LEU A 74 -6.65 2.36 -1.40
CA LEU A 74 -5.60 3.32 -1.74
C LEU A 74 -5.70 4.59 -0.87
N GLU A 75 -6.92 5.07 -0.64
CA GLU A 75 -7.18 6.26 0.19
C GLU A 75 -6.80 6.01 1.66
N GLU A 76 -7.21 4.87 2.23
CA GLU A 76 -6.82 4.47 3.59
C GLU A 76 -5.30 4.33 3.74
N LEU A 77 -4.66 3.75 2.73
CA LEU A 77 -3.21 3.56 2.70
C LEU A 77 -2.47 4.90 2.63
N ASP A 78 -2.91 5.83 1.77
CA ASP A 78 -2.34 7.17 1.67
C ASP A 78 -2.50 7.95 2.98
N GLY A 79 -3.68 7.89 3.61
CA GLY A 79 -3.92 8.48 4.93
C GLY A 79 -2.99 7.91 6.01
N TRP A 80 -2.79 6.59 6.01
CA TRP A 80 -1.86 5.92 6.94
C TRP A 80 -0.41 6.34 6.72
N ILE A 81 0.05 6.44 5.46
CA ILE A 81 1.40 6.91 5.11
C ILE A 81 1.61 8.35 5.56
N LYS A 82 0.67 9.26 5.24
CA LYS A 82 0.73 10.67 5.65
C LYS A 82 0.76 10.82 7.17
N ARG A 83 0.04 9.98 7.91
CA ARG A 83 0.10 9.95 9.38
C ARG A 83 1.49 9.53 9.87
N LYS A 84 2.10 8.50 9.26
CA LYS A 84 3.46 8.06 9.62
C LYS A 84 4.51 9.14 9.36
N LEU A 85 4.42 9.85 8.23
CA LEU A 85 5.31 10.98 7.93
C LEU A 85 5.13 12.14 8.91
N ARG A 86 3.89 12.44 9.33
CA ARG A 86 3.62 13.45 10.36
C ARG A 86 4.23 13.11 11.72
N CYS A 87 4.33 11.83 12.08
CA CYS A 87 5.00 11.40 13.32
C CYS A 87 6.54 11.52 13.27
N LEU A 88 7.13 11.82 12.11
CA LEU A 88 8.57 12.04 11.95
C LEU A 88 8.95 13.53 11.97
N LEU A 89 7.96 14.43 11.94
CA LEU A 89 8.12 15.86 12.19
C LEU A 89 8.14 16.11 13.70
#